data_AF-A0A4P6MTT7-F1
#
_entry.id   AF-A0A4P6MTT7-F1
#
_cell.length_a   1.000
_cell.length_b   1.000
_cell.length_c   1.000
_cell.angle_alpha   90.00
_cell.angle_beta   90.00
_cell.angle_gamma   90.00
#
_symmetry.space_group_name_H-M   'P 1'
#
loop_
_entity.id
_entity.type
_entity.pdbx_description
1 polymer ?
#
loop_
_entity_poly.entity_id
_entity_poly.type
_entity_poly.pdbx_seq_one_letter_code
_entity_poly.pdbx_strand_id
1 'polypeptide(L)'
;MKKKYTLEQKIDTWEKVIDKNAEHFKSRTMLSIQSSTLLVLIIGFLIGIISYALIRAKDVQPSANRVWGLVLLIVIFIVSLWWFIVNVLFISILSKVIKGTNVSELRPLIKIWLRLSFKGYPNRYLLPINDNEFKEQVEKISKTNLDKNEDIKE
;
A
#
# COMPACT_ATOMS: atom_id res chain seq x y z
N MET A 1 -22.43 7.91 9.15
CA MET A 1 -22.39 6.99 7.98
C MET A 1 -21.06 7.14 7.24
N LYS A 2 -20.33 6.05 6.96
CA LYS A 2 -19.11 6.11 6.13
C LYS A 2 -19.52 6.33 4.65
N LYS A 3 -19.06 7.41 4.01
CA LYS A 3 -19.28 7.64 2.57
C LYS A 3 -18.67 6.48 1.76
N LYS A 4 -19.47 5.84 0.90
CA LYS A 4 -18.97 4.87 -0.09
C LYS A 4 -18.44 5.64 -1.30
N TYR A 5 -17.12 5.70 -1.45
CA TYR A 5 -16.47 6.33 -2.60
C TYR A 5 -16.45 5.37 -3.79
N THR A 6 -16.73 5.90 -4.99
CA THR A 6 -16.64 5.11 -6.23
C THR A 6 -15.19 4.79 -6.59
N LEU A 7 -14.97 3.80 -7.46
CA LEU A 7 -13.61 3.44 -7.89
C LEU A 7 -12.90 4.62 -8.56
N GLU A 8 -13.60 5.38 -9.40
CA GLU A 8 -13.03 6.55 -10.08
C GLU A 8 -12.68 7.67 -9.10
N GLN A 9 -13.52 7.95 -8.10
CA GLN A 9 -13.16 8.89 -7.03
C GLN A 9 -11.91 8.46 -6.26
N LYS A 10 -11.75 7.16 -6.01
CA LYS A 10 -10.53 6.63 -5.38
C LYS A 10 -9.32 6.85 -6.28
N ILE A 11 -9.43 6.57 -7.58
CA ILE A 11 -8.35 6.76 -8.55
C ILE A 11 -7.93 8.23 -8.56
N ASP A 12 -8.85 9.16 -8.82
CA ASP A 12 -8.56 10.60 -8.91
C ASP A 12 -7.92 11.14 -7.62
N THR A 13 -8.34 10.63 -6.47
CA THR A 13 -7.78 11.02 -5.17
C THR A 13 -6.38 10.44 -4.96
N TRP A 14 -6.17 9.17 -5.33
CA TRP A 14 -4.87 8.53 -5.25
C TRP A 14 -3.86 9.15 -6.22
N GLU A 15 -4.29 9.60 -7.39
CA GLU A 15 -3.46 10.38 -8.32
C GLU A 15 -2.88 11.61 -7.62
N LYS A 16 -3.73 12.45 -7.01
CA LYS A 16 -3.29 13.66 -6.27
C LYS A 16 -2.34 13.33 -5.12
N VAL A 17 -2.62 12.25 -4.40
CA VAL A 17 -1.81 11.81 -3.25
C VAL A 17 -0.44 11.31 -3.71
N ILE A 18 -0.39 10.53 -4.80
CA ILE A 18 0.83 10.03 -5.40
C ILE A 18 1.67 11.20 -5.92
N ASP A 19 1.06 12.14 -6.65
CA ASP A 19 1.73 13.32 -7.21
C ASP A 19 2.48 14.12 -6.13
N LYS A 20 1.80 14.41 -5.01
CA LYS A 20 2.36 15.20 -3.91
C LYS A 20 3.36 14.46 -3.02
N ASN A 21 3.31 13.13 -2.95
CA ASN A 21 4.05 12.34 -1.95
C ASN A 21 4.90 11.21 -2.56
N ALA A 22 5.19 11.27 -3.87
CA ALA A 22 5.80 10.15 -4.58
C ALA A 22 7.10 9.67 -3.93
N GLU A 23 7.98 10.60 -3.53
CA GLU A 23 9.26 10.28 -2.90
C GLU A 23 9.11 9.61 -1.54
N HIS A 24 8.25 10.15 -0.68
CA HIS A 24 7.97 9.57 0.63
C HIS A 24 7.37 8.17 0.50
N PHE A 25 6.44 7.96 -0.44
CA PHE A 25 5.91 6.63 -0.72
C PHE A 25 6.96 5.68 -1.28
N LYS A 26 7.89 6.16 -2.10
CA LYS A 26 8.96 5.33 -2.68
C LYS A 26 9.83 4.74 -1.57
N SER A 27 10.28 5.58 -0.63
CA SER A 27 11.09 5.14 0.52
C SER A 27 10.37 4.04 1.33
N ARG A 28 9.12 4.27 1.71
CA ARG A 28 8.32 3.30 2.49
C ARG A 28 8.05 2.01 1.73
N THR A 29 7.76 2.12 0.44
CA THR A 29 7.48 0.96 -0.41
C THR A 29 8.75 0.14 -0.63
N MET A 30 9.92 0.79 -0.75
CA MET A 30 11.20 0.09 -0.92
C MET A 30 11.53 -0.79 0.30
N LEU A 31 11.30 -0.29 1.52
CA LEU A 31 11.44 -1.09 2.74
C LEU A 31 10.45 -2.26 2.78
N SER A 32 9.21 -2.05 2.34
CA SER A 32 8.23 -3.14 2.23
C SER A 32 8.64 -4.18 1.18
N ILE A 33 9.26 -3.77 0.07
CA ILE A 33 9.77 -4.68 -0.95
C ILE A 33 10.90 -5.52 -0.36
N GLN A 34 11.92 -4.89 0.22
CA GLN A 34 13.07 -5.62 0.80
C GLN A 34 12.64 -6.66 1.83
N SER A 35 11.73 -6.30 2.75
CA SER A 35 11.19 -7.24 3.75
C SER A 35 10.37 -8.36 3.11
N SER A 36 9.50 -8.06 2.15
CA SER A 36 8.72 -9.08 1.45
C SER A 36 9.57 -10.00 0.58
N THR A 37 10.62 -9.50 -0.08
CA THR A 37 11.58 -10.31 -0.84
C THR A 37 12.27 -11.32 0.06
N LEU A 38 12.77 -10.88 1.21
CA LEU A 38 13.43 -11.76 2.17
C LEU A 38 12.48 -12.88 2.64
N LEU A 39 11.23 -12.52 2.96
CA LEU A 39 10.21 -13.46 3.41
C LEU A 39 9.87 -14.49 2.32
N VAL A 40 9.67 -14.05 1.07
CA VAL A 40 9.42 -14.93 -0.09
C VAL A 40 10.60 -15.89 -0.30
N LEU A 41 11.84 -15.42 -0.21
CA LEU A 41 13.03 -16.26 -0.36
C LEU A 41 13.13 -17.32 0.74
N ILE A 42 12.94 -16.94 2.01
CA ILE A 42 13.00 -17.86 3.14
C ILE A 42 11.92 -18.94 3.03
N ILE A 43 10.67 -18.54 2.77
CA ILE A 43 9.56 -19.50 2.66
C ILE A 43 9.73 -20.39 1.43
N GLY A 44 10.12 -19.82 0.29
CA GLY A 44 10.40 -20.60 -0.92
C GLY A 44 11.50 -21.64 -0.70
N PHE A 45 12.56 -21.27 0.01
CA PHE A 45 13.63 -22.18 0.39
C PHE A 45 13.14 -23.30 1.32
N LEU A 46 12.34 -22.99 2.35
CA LEU A 46 11.74 -23.99 3.24
C LEU A 46 10.83 -24.97 2.49
N ILE A 47 9.99 -24.46 1.59
CA ILE A 47 9.14 -25.30 0.73
C ILE A 47 10.01 -26.25 -0.10
N GLY A 48 11.12 -25.75 -0.67
CA GLY A 48 12.07 -26.56 -1.42
C GLY A 48 12.68 -27.69 -0.59
N ILE A 49 13.18 -27.40 0.61
CA ILE A 49 13.75 -28.40 1.53
C ILE A 49 12.71 -29.43 1.93
N ILE A 50 11.53 -29.00 2.37
CA ILE A 50 10.48 -29.90 2.84
C ILE A 50 9.99 -30.79 1.70
N SER A 51 9.77 -30.22 0.51
CA SER A 51 9.34 -30.99 -0.66
C SER A 51 10.39 -32.02 -1.06
N TYR A 52 11.68 -31.65 -1.06
CA TYR A 52 12.78 -32.56 -1.34
C TYR A 52 12.86 -33.70 -0.30
N ALA A 53 12.74 -33.38 0.99
CA ALA A 53 12.76 -34.37 2.07
C ALA A 53 11.58 -35.36 1.96
N LEU A 54 10.39 -34.87 1.59
CA LEU A 54 9.21 -35.71 1.38
C LEU A 54 9.37 -36.66 0.19
N ILE A 55 9.95 -36.19 -0.92
CA ILE A 55 10.18 -37.03 -2.12
C ILE A 55 11.24 -38.12 -1.84
N ARG A 56 12.25 -37.82 -1.01
CA ARG A 56 13.35 -38.75 -0.71
C ARG A 56 12.98 -39.82 0.32
N ALA A 57 12.01 -39.56 1.20
CA ALA A 57 11.55 -40.49 2.22
C ALA A 57 10.66 -41.60 1.60
N LYS A 58 11.29 -42.59 0.94
CA LYS A 58 10.59 -43.66 0.21
C LYS A 58 9.71 -44.57 1.08
N ASP A 59 10.02 -44.72 2.36
CA ASP A 59 9.39 -45.71 3.25
C ASP A 59 8.55 -45.07 4.38
N VAL A 60 8.42 -43.74 4.41
CA VAL A 60 7.65 -43.04 5.43
C VAL A 60 6.43 -42.41 4.78
N GLN A 61 5.26 -43.05 4.94
CA GLN A 61 4.01 -42.44 4.54
C GLN A 61 3.88 -41.06 5.23
N PRO A 62 3.75 -39.97 4.48
CA PRO A 62 3.71 -38.65 5.08
C PRO A 62 2.45 -38.54 5.96
N SER A 63 2.64 -38.22 7.23
CA SER A 63 1.52 -37.97 8.14
C SER A 63 0.68 -36.80 7.62
N ALA A 64 -0.64 -36.86 7.83
CA ALA A 64 -1.56 -35.80 7.39
C ALA A 64 -1.11 -34.41 7.85
N ASN A 65 -0.54 -34.31 9.06
CA ASN A 65 -0.02 -33.05 9.61
C ASN A 65 1.12 -32.45 8.77
N ARG A 66 2.00 -33.28 8.20
CA ARG A 66 3.10 -32.80 7.33
C ARG A 66 2.56 -32.27 6.01
N VAL A 67 1.57 -32.95 5.43
CA VAL A 67 0.92 -32.53 4.18
C VAL A 67 0.18 -31.20 4.40
N TRP A 68 -0.61 -31.09 5.47
CA TRP A 68 -1.31 -29.85 5.81
C TRP A 68 -0.34 -28.70 6.12
N GLY A 69 0.78 -28.97 6.81
CA GLY A 69 1.83 -27.98 7.04
C GLY A 69 2.42 -27.44 5.74
N LEU A 70 2.68 -28.31 4.75
CA LEU A 70 3.16 -27.91 3.44
C LEU A 70 2.13 -27.06 2.68
N VAL A 71 0.87 -27.47 2.69
CA VAL A 71 -0.24 -26.70 2.06
C VAL A 71 -0.32 -25.29 2.66
N LEU A 72 -0.25 -25.18 3.99
CA LEU A 72 -0.30 -23.89 4.68
C LEU A 72 0.91 -23.00 4.32
N LEU A 73 2.12 -23.58 4.23
CA LEU A 73 3.30 -22.85 3.77
C LEU A 73 3.15 -22.35 2.33
N ILE A 74 2.59 -23.16 1.43
CA ILE A 74 2.31 -22.77 0.04
C ILE A 74 1.31 -21.61 0.00
N VAL A 75 0.26 -21.64 0.81
CA VAL A 75 -0.71 -20.54 0.89
C VAL A 75 -0.04 -19.25 1.37
N ILE A 76 0.76 -19.30 2.44
CA ILE A 76 1.52 -18.13 2.93
C ILE A 76 2.47 -17.61 1.84
N PHE A 77 3.14 -18.50 1.12
CA PHE A 77 4.02 -18.14 0.01
C PHE A 77 3.25 -17.39 -1.09
N ILE A 78 2.09 -17.88 -1.51
CA ILE A 78 1.24 -17.24 -2.53
C ILE A 78 0.81 -15.84 -2.07
N VAL A 79 0.36 -15.69 -0.81
CA VAL A 79 -0.05 -14.39 -0.26
C VAL A 79 1.14 -13.43 -0.20
N SER A 80 2.32 -13.91 0.18
CA SER A 80 3.54 -13.10 0.26
C SER A 80 3.98 -12.65 -1.14
N LEU A 81 3.91 -13.54 -2.12
CA LEU A 81 4.25 -13.24 -3.50
C LEU A 81 3.27 -12.23 -4.12
N TRP A 82 1.97 -12.37 -3.84
CA TRP A 82 0.97 -11.38 -4.22
C TRP A 82 1.28 -10.00 -3.65
N TRP A 83 1.59 -9.93 -2.35
CA TRP A 83 1.96 -8.67 -1.69
C TRP A 83 3.21 -8.05 -2.32
N PHE A 84 4.22 -8.87 -2.64
CA PHE A 84 5.41 -8.43 -3.34
C PHE A 84 5.08 -7.82 -4.71
N ILE A 85 4.27 -8.50 -5.53
CA ILE A 85 3.84 -8.01 -6.86
C ILE A 85 3.14 -6.66 -6.76
N VAL A 86 2.23 -6.49 -5.78
CA VAL A 86 1.52 -5.22 -5.55
C VAL A 86 2.48 -4.08 -5.24
N ASN A 87 3.51 -4.33 -4.41
CA ASN A 87 4.51 -3.31 -4.07
C ASN A 87 5.43 -2.99 -5.26
N VAL A 88 5.81 -3.98 -6.06
CA VAL A 88 6.60 -3.78 -7.29
C VAL A 88 5.82 -2.95 -8.32
N LEU A 89 4.52 -3.21 -8.49
CA LEU A 89 3.69 -2.37 -9.34
C LEU A 89 3.66 -0.92 -8.83
N PHE A 90 3.52 -0.73 -7.52
CA PHE A 90 3.49 0.60 -6.93
C PHE A 90 4.83 1.35 -7.07
N ILE A 91 5.97 0.68 -6.83
CA ILE A 91 7.28 1.31 -6.99
C ILE A 91 7.54 1.71 -8.45
N SER A 92 7.00 0.95 -9.42
CA SER A 92 7.07 1.30 -10.83
C SER A 92 6.31 2.59 -11.14
N ILE A 93 5.09 2.74 -10.61
CA ILE A 93 4.29 3.97 -10.72
C ILE A 93 5.08 5.14 -10.10
N LEU A 94 5.52 5.01 -8.85
CA LEU A 94 6.23 6.07 -8.12
C LEU A 94 7.52 6.47 -8.83
N SER A 95 8.27 5.50 -9.37
CA SER A 95 9.52 5.77 -10.08
C SER A 95 9.29 6.53 -11.39
N LYS A 96 8.17 6.31 -12.08
CA LYS A 96 7.80 7.09 -13.27
C LYS A 96 7.41 8.53 -12.90
N VAL A 97 6.63 8.71 -11.83
CA VAL A 97 6.25 10.05 -11.33
C VAL A 97 7.48 10.86 -10.93
N ILE A 98 8.40 10.27 -10.17
CA ILE A 98 9.65 10.94 -9.74
C ILE A 98 10.55 11.29 -10.94
N LYS A 99 10.47 10.54 -12.04
CA LYS A 99 11.17 10.84 -13.30
C LYS A 99 10.47 11.94 -14.14
N GLY A 100 9.38 12.53 -13.64
CA GLY A 100 8.66 13.61 -14.31
C GLY A 100 7.52 13.15 -15.23
N THR A 101 7.14 11.87 -15.22
CA THR A 101 5.94 11.42 -15.96
C THR A 101 4.69 11.97 -15.29
N ASN A 102 3.78 12.56 -16.07
CA ASN A 102 2.50 13.07 -15.56
C ASN A 102 1.68 11.93 -14.97
N VAL A 103 1.18 12.11 -13.74
CA VAL A 103 0.42 11.08 -13.01
C VAL A 103 -0.85 10.64 -13.76
N SER A 104 -1.47 11.54 -14.53
CA SER A 104 -2.65 11.23 -15.34
C SER A 104 -2.40 10.17 -16.42
N GLU A 105 -1.18 10.09 -16.96
CA GLU A 105 -0.78 9.06 -17.93
C GLU A 105 -0.64 7.68 -17.25
N LEU A 106 -0.44 7.67 -15.94
CA LEU A 106 -0.29 6.46 -15.13
C LEU A 106 -1.62 5.95 -14.54
N ARG A 107 -2.73 6.65 -14.80
CA ARG A 107 -4.08 6.27 -14.40
C ARG A 107 -4.43 4.78 -14.62
N PRO A 108 -4.16 4.14 -15.78
CA PRO A 108 -4.45 2.71 -15.94
C PRO A 108 -3.64 1.83 -14.98
N LEU A 109 -2.38 2.16 -14.72
CA LEU A 109 -1.55 1.43 -13.76
C LEU A 109 -2.04 1.64 -12.33
N ILE A 110 -2.42 2.87 -11.97
CA ILE A 110 -3.01 3.18 -10.65
C ILE A 110 -4.32 2.41 -10.46
N LYS A 111 -5.17 2.31 -11.48
CA LYS A 111 -6.41 1.53 -11.45
C LYS A 111 -6.16 0.04 -11.20
N ILE A 112 -5.18 -0.55 -11.89
CA ILE A 112 -4.79 -1.95 -11.68
C ILE A 112 -4.24 -2.11 -10.26
N TRP A 113 -3.33 -1.24 -9.84
CA TRP A 113 -2.76 -1.27 -8.50
C TRP A 113 -3.83 -1.16 -7.41
N LEU A 114 -4.81 -0.27 -7.54
CA LEU A 114 -5.90 -0.13 -6.57
C LEU A 114 -6.79 -1.38 -6.49
N ARG A 115 -7.02 -2.06 -7.62
CA ARG A 115 -7.76 -3.32 -7.64
C ARG A 115 -6.96 -4.44 -6.96
N LEU A 116 -5.68 -4.59 -7.28
CA LEU A 116 -4.82 -5.65 -6.73
C LEU A 116 -4.51 -5.44 -5.24
N SER A 117 -4.30 -4.19 -4.84
CA SER A 117 -3.96 -3.83 -3.45
C SER A 117 -5.16 -3.77 -2.51
N PHE A 118 -6.39 -3.83 -3.05
CA PHE A 118 -7.62 -3.57 -2.31
C PHE A 118 -7.58 -2.28 -1.46
N LYS A 119 -6.80 -1.28 -1.88
CA LYS A 119 -6.62 -0.05 -1.11
C LYS A 119 -7.92 0.75 -1.03
N GLY A 120 -8.19 1.21 0.18
CA GLY A 120 -9.29 2.13 0.48
C GLY A 120 -9.03 3.56 0.00
N TYR A 121 -9.97 4.44 0.30
CA TYR A 121 -9.83 5.87 0.04
C TYR A 121 -8.74 6.49 0.95
N PRO A 122 -7.81 7.30 0.42
CA PRO A 122 -6.59 7.73 1.12
C PRO A 122 -6.82 8.91 2.08
N ASN A 123 -7.83 8.85 2.96
CA ASN A 123 -8.18 9.95 3.88
C ASN A 123 -6.98 10.50 4.69
N ARG A 124 -6.07 9.62 5.12
CA ARG A 124 -4.91 9.98 5.96
C ARG A 124 -3.80 10.72 5.22
N TYR A 125 -3.84 10.73 3.89
CA TYR A 125 -2.82 11.33 3.03
C TYR A 125 -3.30 12.62 2.36
N LEU A 126 -4.55 13.02 2.63
CA LEU A 126 -5.15 14.25 2.11
C LEU A 126 -4.97 15.46 3.04
N LEU A 127 -4.44 15.25 4.24
CA LEU A 127 -4.10 16.35 5.13
C LEU A 127 -2.93 17.14 4.51
N PRO A 128 -2.95 18.49 4.61
CA PRO A 128 -1.86 19.32 4.10
C PRO A 128 -0.55 18.88 4.76
N ILE A 129 0.42 18.50 3.94
CA ILE A 129 1.74 17.99 4.36
C ILE A 129 2.64 19.14 4.84
N ASN A 130 2.21 20.39 4.63
CA ASN A 130 3.01 21.57 4.92
C ASN A 130 2.54 22.22 6.23
N ASP A 131 3.41 22.25 7.24
CA ASP A 131 3.17 22.91 8.53
C ASP A 131 2.75 24.39 8.35
N ASN A 132 3.16 25.01 7.25
CA ASN A 132 2.77 26.38 6.90
C ASN A 132 1.30 26.48 6.44
N GLU A 133 0.81 25.52 5.65
CA GLU A 133 -0.62 25.48 5.24
C GLU A 133 -1.53 25.11 6.42
N PHE A 134 -1.04 24.28 7.34
CA PHE A 134 -1.76 23.97 8.58
C PHE A 134 -1.84 25.19 9.49
N LYS A 135 -0.73 25.93 9.66
CA LYS A 135 -0.72 27.19 10.42
C LYS A 135 -1.64 28.23 9.81
N GLU A 136 -1.64 28.43 8.49
CA GLU A 136 -2.57 29.34 7.82
C GLU A 136 -4.04 28.96 8.01
N GLN A 137 -4.37 27.65 7.97
CA GLN A 137 -5.74 27.19 8.21
C GLN A 137 -6.16 27.40 9.67
N VAL A 138 -5.28 27.12 10.63
CA VAL A 138 -5.54 27.38 12.05
C VAL A 138 -5.70 28.88 12.31
N GLU A 139 -4.88 29.72 11.67
CA GLU A 139 -4.96 31.17 11.81
C GLU A 139 -6.24 31.75 11.19
N LYS A 140 -6.67 31.25 10.03
CA LYS A 140 -7.98 31.60 9.44
C LYS A 140 -9.14 31.23 10.35
N ILE A 141 -9.13 30.01 10.91
CA ILE A 141 -10.18 29.56 11.83
C ILE A 141 -10.20 30.39 13.12
N SER A 142 -9.04 30.80 13.62
CA SER A 142 -8.91 31.69 14.78
C SER A 142 -9.54 33.07 14.50
N LYS A 143 -9.20 33.69 13.35
CA LYS A 143 -9.73 35.01 12.96
C LYS A 143 -11.26 34.99 12.74
N THR A 144 -11.79 33.95 12.08
CA THR A 144 -13.24 33.84 11.83
C THR A 144 -14.07 33.63 13.11
N ASN A 145 -13.47 33.09 14.19
CA ASN A 145 -14.13 32.96 15.49
C ASN A 145 -14.01 34.21 16.36
N LEU A 146 -13.05 35.09 16.08
CA LEU A 146 -12.93 36.39 16.75
C LEU A 146 -13.96 37.37 16.21
N ASP A 147 -14.13 37.48 14.89
CA ASP A 147 -15.12 38.36 14.27
C ASP A 147 -16.56 38.00 14.70
N LYS A 148 -16.86 36.70 14.82
CA LYS A 148 -18.18 36.23 15.29
C LYS A 148 -18.50 36.55 16.76
N ASN A 149 -17.50 36.85 17.58
CA ASN A 149 -17.71 37.19 18.99
C ASN A 149 -17.85 38.70 19.22
N GLU A 150 -17.49 39.53 18.24
CA GLU A 150 -17.75 40.98 18.30
C GLU A 150 -19.20 41.30 17.92
N ASP A 151 -19.80 40.56 16.97
CA ASP A 151 -21.22 40.72 16.57
C ASP A 151 -22.25 40.26 17.63
N ILE A 152 -21.82 39.67 18.76
CA ILE A 152 -22.70 39.21 19.85
C ILE A 152 -22.74 40.24 21.01
N LYS A 153 -21.98 41.33 20.92
CA LYS A 153 -21.86 42.35 21.98
C LYS A 153 -22.58 43.68 21.69
N GLU A 154 -23.30 43.81 20.58
CA GLU A 154 -24.29 44.88 20.35
C GLU A 154 -25.72 44.37 20.59
#